data_AF-A0A524MKC6-F1
#
_entry.id   AF-A0A524MKC6-F1
#
_cell.length_a   1.000
_cell.length_b   1.000
_cell.length_c   1.000
_cell.angle_alpha   90.00
_cell.angle_beta   90.00
_cell.angle_gamma   90.00
#
_symmetry.space_group_name_H-M   'P 1'
#
loop_
_entity.id
_entity.type
_entity.pdbx_description
1 polymer ?
#
loop_
_entity_poly.entity_id
_entity_poly.type
_entity_poly.pdbx_seq_one_letter_code
_entity_poly.pdbx_strand_id
1 'polypeptide(L)'
;MTGFSSGTLDDVFGGFLVYRNLIPVDDRLPTIGDLRSKLGMARDRLPRKAEPEYASVIGEILREARRLSGTASDASRLVFVGDTMHNDVSAFSNLCQAMGWQGRAFIADEGPSACRETRALAAGQNLTVSNQWSDVASFVEDGLLDGFGCDEGTMIVVDIDKTLLGARGRNDQVIDRARRQAAYEVARDHADESLAAEDAFARIYNVVNGSAFHPLTGDNQDAVAYVSLLVAGGMIDLEELTASVANGQIDGFRAFVNDLETRRSQLTDALAQLQQSVYVQVKAGNPTPFSSFRQAEYRCTTGLMGHLSNDASRETMLDEEIVITEEVWMAIKRWKAQGCVIFGLSDKPDEACFPPDTRVEGGLPIHLARTHIIGGRR
;
A
#
# COMPACT_ATOMS: atom_id res chain seq x y z
N MET A 1 -11.35 -18.11 -28.58
CA MET A 1 -11.60 -16.91 -27.76
C MET A 1 -10.91 -17.14 -26.43
N THR A 2 -9.74 -16.55 -26.25
CA THR A 2 -8.93 -16.67 -25.02
C THR A 2 -9.11 -15.38 -24.23
N GLY A 3 -10.14 -15.32 -23.38
CA GLY A 3 -10.26 -14.24 -22.41
C GLY A 3 -9.16 -14.35 -21.35
N PHE A 4 -8.79 -13.22 -20.74
CA PHE A 4 -7.86 -13.22 -19.62
C PHE A 4 -8.46 -13.95 -18.41
N SER A 5 -7.63 -14.64 -17.62
CA SER A 5 -8.08 -15.22 -16.36
C SER A 5 -8.31 -14.12 -15.32
N SER A 6 -9.16 -14.38 -14.33
CA SER A 6 -9.36 -13.52 -13.17
C SER A 6 -9.12 -14.26 -11.86
N GLY A 7 -8.77 -13.53 -10.82
CA GLY A 7 -8.50 -14.06 -9.49
C GLY A 7 -8.70 -13.00 -8.41
N THR A 8 -8.44 -13.40 -7.18
CA THR A 8 -8.45 -12.58 -5.96
C THR A 8 -7.09 -12.69 -5.28
N LEU A 9 -6.73 -11.74 -4.41
CA LEU A 9 -5.50 -11.88 -3.63
C LEU A 9 -5.57 -13.09 -2.68
N ASP A 10 -6.77 -13.43 -2.20
CA ASP A 10 -6.97 -14.59 -1.32
C ASP A 10 -6.67 -15.93 -2.00
N ASP A 11 -6.85 -16.05 -3.32
CA ASP A 11 -6.50 -17.28 -4.05
C ASP A 11 -5.00 -17.67 -3.87
N VAL A 12 -4.12 -16.68 -3.66
CA VAL A 12 -2.69 -16.93 -3.44
C VAL A 12 -2.29 -16.91 -1.97
N PHE A 13 -2.83 -15.97 -1.18
CA PHE A 13 -2.46 -15.82 0.24
C PHE A 13 -3.25 -16.71 1.19
N GLY A 14 -4.50 -17.06 0.88
CA GLY A 14 -5.38 -17.88 1.73
C GLY A 14 -5.49 -17.34 3.16
N GLY A 15 -5.77 -16.04 3.31
CA GLY A 15 -5.83 -15.34 4.59
C GLY A 15 -4.49 -14.88 5.19
N PHE A 16 -3.34 -15.35 4.70
CA PHE A 16 -2.01 -14.89 5.17
C PHE A 16 -1.62 -13.55 4.57
N LEU A 17 -2.31 -12.50 5.04
CA LEU A 17 -2.18 -11.13 4.58
C LEU A 17 -2.37 -10.18 5.75
N VAL A 18 -1.63 -9.08 5.76
CA VAL A 18 -1.81 -8.00 6.73
C VAL A 18 -1.71 -6.63 6.06
N TYR A 19 -2.60 -5.74 6.45
CA TYR A 19 -2.61 -4.34 6.06
C TYR A 19 -1.84 -3.48 7.08
N ARG A 20 -1.86 -2.16 6.89
CA ARG A 20 -1.06 -1.22 7.66
C ARG A 20 -1.32 -1.24 9.17
N ASN A 21 -2.54 -1.58 9.62
CA ASN A 21 -2.84 -1.57 11.06
C ASN A 21 -2.30 -2.80 11.80
N LEU A 22 -1.62 -3.71 11.10
CA LEU A 22 -1.00 -4.92 11.67
C LEU A 22 -2.03 -5.83 12.36
N ILE A 23 -3.21 -5.92 11.75
CA ILE A 23 -4.30 -6.84 12.09
C ILE A 23 -4.40 -7.84 10.92
N PRO A 24 -3.90 -9.08 11.08
CA PRO A 24 -3.95 -10.07 10.01
C PRO A 24 -5.39 -10.40 9.60
N VAL A 25 -5.58 -10.77 8.34
CA VAL A 25 -6.89 -11.22 7.81
C VAL A 25 -7.29 -12.56 8.43
N ASP A 26 -6.34 -13.49 8.57
CA ASP A 26 -6.55 -14.75 9.28
C ASP A 26 -6.51 -14.52 10.80
N ASP A 27 -7.65 -14.73 11.47
CA ASP A 27 -7.85 -14.50 12.90
C ASP A 27 -7.05 -15.43 13.82
N ARG A 28 -6.42 -16.46 13.26
CA ARG A 28 -5.49 -17.35 13.98
C ARG A 28 -4.11 -16.74 14.16
N LEU A 29 -3.78 -15.69 13.41
CA LEU A 29 -2.53 -14.96 13.51
C LEU A 29 -2.62 -13.84 14.57
N PRO A 30 -1.53 -13.54 15.30
CA PRO A 30 -1.56 -12.52 16.34
C PRO A 30 -1.65 -11.12 15.74
N THR A 31 -2.44 -10.26 16.34
CA THR A 31 -2.47 -8.82 16.01
C THR A 31 -1.31 -8.10 16.68
N ILE A 32 -1.02 -6.86 16.24
CA ILE A 32 -0.10 -5.99 17.00
C ILE A 32 -0.53 -5.85 18.46
N GLY A 33 -1.83 -5.80 18.75
CA GLY A 33 -2.39 -5.71 20.10
C GLY A 33 -1.92 -6.86 21.01
N ASP A 34 -1.94 -8.08 20.48
CA ASP A 34 -1.49 -9.29 21.18
C ASP A 34 0.03 -9.29 21.41
N LEU A 35 0.78 -8.69 20.49
CA LEU A 35 2.24 -8.70 20.48
C LEU A 35 2.87 -7.55 21.29
N ARG A 36 2.14 -6.47 21.60
CA ARG A 36 2.73 -5.27 22.24
C ARG A 36 3.50 -5.58 23.52
N SER A 37 2.88 -6.37 24.42
CA SER A 37 3.51 -6.71 25.70
C SER A 37 4.74 -7.60 25.51
N LYS A 38 4.69 -8.53 24.54
CA LYS A 38 5.80 -9.43 24.22
C LYS A 38 6.99 -8.66 23.65
N LEU A 39 6.72 -7.65 22.84
CA LEU A 39 7.74 -6.86 22.12
C LEU A 39 8.15 -5.58 22.86
N GLY A 40 7.61 -5.30 24.05
CA GLY A 40 7.93 -4.10 24.81
C GLY A 40 7.49 -2.79 24.13
N MET A 41 6.45 -2.84 23.30
CA MET A 41 5.99 -1.69 22.51
C MET A 41 5.04 -0.79 23.29
N ALA A 42 5.13 0.52 23.05
CA ALA A 42 4.16 1.50 23.56
C ALA A 42 2.74 1.19 23.04
N ARG A 43 1.71 1.45 23.86
CA ARG A 43 0.31 1.10 23.53
C ARG A 43 -0.23 1.80 22.29
N ASP A 44 0.16 3.05 22.06
CA ASP A 44 -0.46 3.90 21.04
C ASP A 44 0.42 4.09 19.79
N ARG A 45 1.52 3.35 19.68
CA ARG A 45 2.43 3.44 18.52
C ARG A 45 2.11 2.37 17.48
N LEU A 46 1.83 2.77 16.25
CA LEU A 46 1.77 1.88 15.09
C LEU A 46 3.05 2.09 14.26
N PRO A 47 3.96 1.11 14.18
CA PRO A 47 5.23 1.28 13.48
C PRO A 47 5.02 1.28 11.96
N ARG A 48 5.83 2.03 11.21
CA ARG A 48 5.81 2.05 9.75
C ARG A 48 6.64 0.93 9.13
N LYS A 49 6.32 0.55 7.89
CA LYS A 49 6.94 -0.55 7.15
C LYS A 49 8.48 -0.55 7.13
N ALA A 50 9.09 0.63 7.07
CA ALA A 50 10.55 0.80 7.08
C ALA A 50 11.19 0.80 8.49
N GLU A 51 10.40 0.74 9.57
CA GLU A 51 10.89 0.77 10.95
C GLU A 51 11.29 -0.64 11.46
N PRO A 52 12.32 -0.75 12.31
CA PRO A 52 12.68 -2.03 12.94
C PRO A 52 11.57 -2.66 13.79
N GLU A 53 10.76 -1.84 14.46
CA GLU A 53 9.64 -2.31 15.27
C GLU A 53 8.55 -2.97 14.41
N TYR A 54 8.34 -2.50 13.17
CA TYR A 54 7.44 -3.15 12.22
C TYR A 54 7.92 -4.55 11.88
N ALA A 55 9.22 -4.71 11.58
CA ALA A 55 9.82 -6.01 11.31
C ALA A 55 9.73 -6.96 12.51
N SER A 56 9.80 -6.45 13.74
CA SER A 56 9.62 -7.25 14.96
C SER A 56 8.20 -7.80 15.08
N VAL A 57 7.18 -6.99 14.77
CA VAL A 57 5.77 -7.43 14.75
C VAL A 57 5.52 -8.43 13.63
N ILE A 58 5.89 -8.09 12.40
CA ILE A 58 5.72 -8.97 11.24
C ILE A 58 6.49 -10.28 11.42
N GLY A 59 7.69 -10.25 12.00
CA GLY A 59 8.48 -11.45 12.27
C GLY A 59 7.75 -12.48 13.15
N GLU A 60 7.02 -12.02 14.18
CA GLU A 60 6.20 -12.89 15.01
C GLU A 60 4.97 -13.42 14.26
N ILE A 61 4.32 -12.58 13.44
CA ILE A 61 3.21 -13.00 12.59
C ILE A 61 3.67 -14.06 11.58
N LEU A 62 4.85 -13.89 10.96
CA LEU A 62 5.42 -14.85 10.01
C LEU A 62 5.78 -16.18 10.69
N ARG A 63 6.27 -16.17 11.94
CA ARG A 63 6.48 -17.41 12.72
C ARG A 63 5.18 -18.16 12.95
N GLU A 64 4.11 -17.44 13.27
CA GLU A 64 2.82 -18.07 13.49
C GLU A 64 2.20 -18.57 12.19
N ALA A 65 2.27 -17.80 11.10
CA ALA A 65 1.85 -18.26 9.77
C ALA A 65 2.62 -19.51 9.35
N ARG A 66 3.92 -19.56 9.65
CA ARG A 66 4.75 -20.74 9.45
C ARG A 66 4.24 -21.94 10.25
N ARG A 67 3.95 -21.75 11.55
CA ARG A 67 3.41 -22.80 12.42
C ARG A 67 2.06 -23.33 11.91
N LEU A 68 1.19 -22.45 11.43
CA LEU A 68 -0.13 -22.77 10.90
C LEU A 68 -0.08 -23.47 9.54
N SER A 69 0.98 -23.29 8.76
CA SER A 69 1.17 -23.97 7.47
C SER A 69 1.33 -25.49 7.59
N GLY A 70 1.54 -26.03 8.80
CA GLY A 70 1.71 -27.46 9.05
C GLY A 70 3.09 -28.00 8.66
N THR A 71 4.02 -27.13 8.29
CA THR A 71 5.36 -27.51 7.86
C THR A 71 6.28 -27.74 9.05
N ALA A 72 6.99 -28.86 9.08
CA ALA A 72 7.77 -29.28 10.26
C ALA A 72 9.10 -28.51 10.45
N SER A 73 9.64 -27.90 9.39
CA SER A 73 10.90 -27.16 9.45
C SER A 73 10.68 -25.69 9.86
N ASP A 74 11.56 -25.17 10.71
CA ASP A 74 11.63 -23.74 10.95
C ASP A 74 12.08 -23.01 9.67
N ALA A 75 11.50 -21.83 9.43
CA ALA A 75 11.99 -20.97 8.37
C ALA A 75 13.36 -20.39 8.74
N SER A 76 14.26 -20.32 7.76
CA SER A 76 15.59 -19.72 7.90
C SER A 76 15.96 -18.77 6.76
N ARG A 77 15.04 -18.64 5.78
CA ARG A 77 15.21 -17.88 4.55
C ARG A 77 14.00 -17.01 4.28
N LEU A 78 14.27 -15.81 3.76
CA LEU A 78 13.28 -14.84 3.33
C LEU A 78 13.46 -14.53 1.84
N VAL A 79 12.37 -14.61 1.08
CA VAL A 79 12.24 -13.94 -0.21
C VAL A 79 11.27 -12.78 -0.05
N PHE A 80 11.66 -11.60 -0.50
CA PHE A 80 10.80 -10.41 -0.50
C PHE A 80 10.61 -9.90 -1.92
N VAL A 81 9.36 -9.61 -2.31
CA VAL A 81 9.01 -9.03 -3.62
C VAL A 81 8.29 -7.72 -3.39
N GLY A 82 8.75 -6.63 -4.02
CA GLY A 82 8.15 -5.30 -3.90
C GLY A 82 8.43 -4.39 -5.09
N ASP A 83 8.03 -3.12 -4.99
CA ASP A 83 8.17 -2.11 -6.04
C ASP A 83 9.09 -0.93 -5.63
N THR A 84 9.28 -0.71 -4.33
CA THR A 84 9.85 0.54 -3.83
C THR A 84 11.23 0.34 -3.19
N MET A 85 12.24 0.99 -3.76
CA MET A 85 13.62 0.95 -3.27
C MET A 85 13.83 1.41 -1.82
N HIS A 86 13.01 2.34 -1.32
CA HIS A 86 13.16 2.85 0.05
C HIS A 86 12.42 2.00 1.09
N ASN A 87 11.12 1.78 0.90
CA ASN A 87 10.27 1.12 1.90
C ASN A 87 10.45 -0.40 1.91
N ASP A 88 10.45 -1.06 0.74
CA ASP A 88 10.53 -2.52 0.67
C ASP A 88 11.91 -3.04 1.02
N VAL A 89 12.97 -2.36 0.56
CA VAL A 89 14.35 -2.74 0.89
C VAL A 89 14.62 -2.57 2.38
N SER A 90 14.14 -1.48 2.99
CA SER A 90 14.21 -1.27 4.44
C SER A 90 13.45 -2.37 5.19
N ALA A 91 12.22 -2.68 4.79
CA ALA A 91 11.40 -3.73 5.40
C ALA A 91 12.08 -5.10 5.31
N PHE A 92 12.57 -5.46 4.12
CA PHE A 92 13.35 -6.69 3.88
C PHE A 92 14.57 -6.80 4.79
N SER A 93 15.37 -5.73 4.86
CA SER A 93 16.61 -5.71 5.65
C SER A 93 16.32 -5.84 7.14
N ASN A 94 15.33 -5.09 7.64
CA ASN A 94 14.89 -5.15 9.03
C ASN A 94 14.31 -6.53 9.39
N LEU A 95 13.53 -7.15 8.49
CA LEU A 95 13.00 -8.50 8.69
C LEU A 95 14.12 -9.53 8.76
N CYS A 96 15.07 -9.51 7.83
CA CYS A 96 16.21 -10.41 7.88
C CYS A 96 17.01 -10.24 9.18
N GLN A 97 17.22 -9.00 9.63
CA GLN A 97 17.90 -8.70 10.88
C GLN A 97 17.13 -9.19 12.10
N ALA A 98 15.83 -8.91 12.20
CA ALA A 98 14.99 -9.30 13.34
C ALA A 98 14.86 -10.82 13.46
N MET A 99 14.91 -11.53 12.33
CA MET A 99 14.70 -12.97 12.26
C MET A 99 16.01 -13.77 12.23
N GLY A 100 17.14 -13.13 11.93
CA GLY A 100 18.41 -13.81 11.68
C GLY A 100 18.39 -14.66 10.42
N TRP A 101 17.58 -14.30 9.43
CA TRP A 101 17.38 -15.08 8.21
C TRP A 101 18.28 -14.62 7.07
N GLN A 102 18.66 -15.56 6.20
CA GLN A 102 19.23 -15.22 4.90
C GLN A 102 18.13 -14.69 3.98
N GLY A 103 18.49 -13.75 3.10
CA GLY A 103 17.49 -12.99 2.36
C GLY A 103 17.78 -12.84 0.87
N ARG A 104 16.72 -12.86 0.06
CA ARG A 104 16.72 -12.37 -1.32
C ARG A 104 15.56 -11.39 -1.50
N ALA A 105 15.85 -10.19 -1.96
CA ALA A 105 14.83 -9.21 -2.32
C ALA A 105 14.80 -8.99 -3.83
N PHE A 106 13.60 -8.89 -4.39
CA PHE A 106 13.36 -8.46 -5.76
C PHE A 106 12.50 -7.20 -5.74
N ILE A 107 13.02 -6.12 -6.32
CA ILE A 107 12.34 -4.84 -6.45
C ILE A 107 12.20 -4.50 -7.93
N ALA A 108 10.97 -4.24 -8.38
CA ALA A 108 10.72 -3.85 -9.77
C ALA A 108 9.95 -2.54 -9.93
N ASP A 109 10.46 -1.71 -10.83
CA ASP A 109 9.81 -0.50 -11.33
C ASP A 109 9.87 -0.55 -12.87
N GLU A 110 8.77 -0.97 -13.52
CA GLU A 110 8.80 -1.33 -14.93
C GLU A 110 9.17 -0.13 -15.83
N GLY A 111 10.09 -0.36 -16.77
CA GLY A 111 10.61 0.68 -17.63
C GLY A 111 11.02 0.16 -19.02
N PRO A 112 11.30 1.08 -19.96
CA PRO A 112 11.45 0.74 -21.37
C PRO A 112 12.72 -0.06 -21.70
N SER A 113 13.80 0.11 -20.93
CA SER A 113 15.11 -0.46 -21.25
C SER A 113 15.50 -1.53 -20.25
N ALA A 114 15.40 -2.80 -20.62
CA ALA A 114 15.71 -3.92 -19.73
C ALA A 114 17.02 -3.72 -18.95
N CYS A 115 16.89 -3.63 -17.63
CA CYS A 115 17.98 -3.47 -16.69
C CYS A 115 17.69 -4.36 -15.50
N ARG A 116 18.67 -5.18 -15.14
CA ARG A 116 18.62 -6.03 -13.96
C ARG A 116 19.99 -6.06 -13.31
N GLU A 117 20.03 -5.73 -12.04
CA GLU A 117 21.25 -5.72 -11.24
C GLU A 117 21.00 -6.47 -9.94
N THR A 118 21.95 -7.32 -9.55
CA THR A 118 21.96 -7.96 -8.24
C THR A 118 23.17 -7.47 -7.46
N ARG A 119 22.93 -7.02 -6.23
CA ARG A 119 23.98 -6.56 -5.30
C ARG A 119 23.78 -7.12 -3.90
N ALA A 120 24.87 -7.33 -3.18
CA ALA A 120 24.82 -7.66 -1.77
C ALA A 120 24.42 -6.42 -0.94
N LEU A 121 23.50 -6.59 0.01
CA LEU A 121 23.17 -5.56 1.01
C LEU A 121 23.95 -5.80 2.32
N ALA A 122 24.04 -7.05 2.72
CA ALA A 122 24.78 -7.53 3.89
C ALA A 122 25.14 -9.01 3.71
N ALA A 123 25.88 -9.59 4.66
CA ALA A 123 26.22 -11.01 4.61
C ALA A 123 24.94 -11.88 4.55
N GLY A 124 24.81 -12.68 3.49
CA GLY A 124 23.66 -13.55 3.26
C GLY A 124 22.40 -12.85 2.73
N GLN A 125 22.47 -11.56 2.38
CA GLN A 125 21.35 -10.75 1.89
C GLN A 125 21.68 -10.14 0.53
N ASN A 126 20.91 -10.50 -0.50
CA ASN A 126 21.05 -9.92 -1.84
C ASN A 126 19.78 -9.19 -2.25
N LEU A 127 19.96 -8.08 -2.95
CA LEU A 127 18.91 -7.31 -3.59
C LEU A 127 19.09 -7.40 -5.11
N THR A 128 18.06 -7.86 -5.79
CA THR A 128 17.88 -7.74 -7.22
C THR A 128 16.95 -6.57 -7.51
N VAL A 129 17.42 -5.59 -8.28
CA VAL A 129 16.58 -4.52 -8.83
C VAL A 129 16.39 -4.81 -10.30
N SER A 130 15.15 -4.75 -10.77
CA SER A 130 14.81 -4.90 -12.19
C SER A 130 13.85 -3.80 -12.62
N ASN A 131 13.77 -3.55 -13.92
CA ASN A 131 12.67 -2.78 -14.51
C ASN A 131 11.77 -3.63 -15.40
N GLN A 132 11.68 -4.93 -15.10
CA GLN A 132 10.87 -5.91 -15.80
C GLN A 132 10.25 -6.87 -14.80
N TRP A 133 8.92 -6.88 -14.68
CA TRP A 133 8.24 -7.84 -13.80
C TRP A 133 8.47 -9.30 -14.22
N SER A 134 8.80 -9.57 -15.48
CA SER A 134 9.16 -10.91 -15.97
C SER A 134 10.39 -11.51 -15.28
N ASP A 135 11.27 -10.70 -14.71
CA ASP A 135 12.49 -11.17 -14.05
C ASP A 135 12.22 -11.79 -12.68
N VAL A 136 11.00 -11.64 -12.14
CA VAL A 136 10.60 -12.24 -10.86
C VAL A 136 10.66 -13.78 -10.88
N ALA A 137 10.50 -14.39 -12.07
CA ALA A 137 10.56 -15.84 -12.19
C ALA A 137 12.00 -16.36 -12.08
N SER A 138 12.97 -15.65 -12.65
CA SER A 138 14.36 -16.08 -12.73
C SER A 138 15.20 -15.67 -11.52
N PHE A 139 14.81 -14.64 -10.74
CA PHE A 139 15.68 -14.20 -9.63
C PHE A 139 15.86 -15.22 -8.51
N VAL A 140 14.85 -16.04 -8.23
CA VAL A 140 14.98 -17.12 -7.25
C VAL A 140 15.80 -18.28 -7.84
N GLU A 141 15.67 -18.54 -9.14
CA GLU A 141 16.47 -19.55 -9.84
C GLU A 141 17.96 -19.20 -9.83
N ASP A 142 18.30 -17.92 -10.00
CA ASP A 142 19.67 -17.44 -9.85
C ASP A 142 20.18 -17.62 -8.42
N GLY A 143 19.31 -17.49 -7.42
CA GLY A 143 19.64 -17.74 -6.01
C GLY A 143 20.04 -19.18 -5.73
N LEU A 144 19.49 -20.17 -6.46
CA LEU A 144 19.87 -21.58 -6.33
C LEU A 144 21.33 -21.83 -6.72
N LEU A 145 21.88 -21.04 -7.64
CA LEU A 145 23.28 -21.14 -8.07
C LEU A 145 24.25 -20.76 -6.93
N ASP A 146 23.81 -19.90 -6.00
CA ASP A 146 24.56 -19.50 -4.80
C ASP A 146 24.16 -20.31 -3.54
N GLY A 147 23.41 -21.40 -3.71
CA GLY A 147 22.97 -22.29 -2.62
C GLY A 147 21.76 -21.78 -1.82
N PHE A 148 21.06 -20.74 -2.28
CA PHE A 148 19.82 -20.27 -1.67
C PHE A 148 18.63 -21.09 -2.18
N GLY A 149 18.13 -22.02 -1.35
CA GLY A 149 16.96 -22.84 -1.64
C GLY A 149 15.63 -22.07 -1.52
N CYS A 150 14.68 -22.38 -2.40
CA CYS A 150 13.28 -21.97 -2.28
C CYS A 150 12.43 -23.23 -2.09
N ASP A 151 12.19 -23.56 -0.82
CA ASP A 151 11.59 -24.81 -0.38
C ASP A 151 10.77 -24.57 0.90
N GLU A 152 10.43 -25.64 1.61
CA GLU A 152 9.75 -25.54 2.90
C GLU A 152 10.43 -24.57 3.85
N GLY A 153 11.76 -24.48 3.94
CA GLY A 153 12.48 -23.59 4.86
C GLY A 153 12.41 -22.09 4.53
N THR A 154 11.63 -21.69 3.52
CA THR A 154 11.59 -20.32 2.98
C THR A 154 10.22 -19.66 3.18
N MET A 155 10.24 -18.45 3.75
CA MET A 155 9.09 -17.53 3.76
C MET A 155 9.15 -16.63 2.53
N ILE A 156 8.05 -16.51 1.80
CA ILE A 156 7.87 -15.52 0.73
C ILE A 156 6.99 -14.41 1.27
N VAL A 157 7.50 -13.19 1.25
CA VAL A 157 6.77 -11.98 1.57
C VAL A 157 6.58 -11.18 0.28
N VAL A 158 5.35 -10.84 -0.02
CA VAL A 158 5.00 -10.10 -1.23
C VAL A 158 4.26 -8.83 -0.84
N ASP A 159 4.80 -7.70 -1.24
CA ASP A 159 4.07 -6.45 -1.21
C ASP A 159 2.87 -6.51 -2.17
N ILE A 160 1.77 -5.85 -1.80
CA ILE A 160 0.51 -5.93 -2.54
C ILE A 160 0.37 -4.74 -3.48
N ASP A 161 0.30 -3.52 -2.93
CA ASP A 161 0.00 -2.32 -3.69
C ASP A 161 1.16 -1.96 -4.62
N LYS A 162 0.89 -1.81 -5.91
CA LYS A 162 1.90 -1.54 -6.94
C LYS A 162 2.90 -2.67 -7.18
N THR A 163 2.68 -3.84 -6.59
CA THR A 163 3.49 -5.04 -6.78
C THR A 163 2.64 -6.18 -7.35
N LEU A 164 1.87 -6.88 -6.50
CA LEU A 164 0.95 -7.93 -6.96
C LEU A 164 -0.33 -7.34 -7.55
N LEU A 165 -0.82 -6.24 -6.97
CA LEU A 165 -1.98 -5.51 -7.45
C LEU A 165 -1.51 -4.19 -8.08
N GLY A 166 -1.69 -4.06 -9.39
CA GLY A 166 -1.36 -2.88 -10.17
C GLY A 166 0.12 -2.55 -10.28
N ALA A 167 0.92 -3.48 -10.81
CA ALA A 167 2.37 -3.36 -11.04
C ALA A 167 2.89 -1.94 -11.34
N ARG A 168 3.89 -1.52 -10.57
CA ARG A 168 4.64 -0.27 -10.73
C ARG A 168 5.25 -0.15 -12.13
N GLY A 169 5.03 1.01 -12.77
CA GLY A 169 5.48 1.30 -14.12
C GLY A 169 4.59 0.71 -15.22
N ARG A 170 3.52 -0.04 -14.85
CA ARG A 170 2.64 -0.73 -15.80
C ARG A 170 1.15 -0.45 -15.57
N ASN A 171 0.67 -0.54 -14.33
CA ASN A 171 -0.75 -0.40 -13.97
C ASN A 171 -0.98 0.48 -12.72
N ASP A 172 0.08 0.92 -12.05
CA ASP A 172 -0.03 1.65 -10.79
C ASP A 172 -0.71 3.02 -10.90
N GLN A 173 -0.71 3.62 -12.09
CA GLN A 173 -1.46 4.85 -12.37
C GLN A 173 -2.97 4.69 -12.15
N VAL A 174 -3.52 3.47 -12.28
CA VAL A 174 -4.94 3.22 -12.04
C VAL A 174 -5.25 3.27 -10.53
N ILE A 175 -4.33 2.77 -9.70
CA ILE A 175 -4.41 2.89 -8.23
C ILE A 175 -4.34 4.37 -7.83
N ASP A 176 -3.40 5.12 -8.40
CA ASP A 176 -3.27 6.55 -8.10
C ASP A 176 -4.47 7.37 -8.60
N ARG A 177 -5.08 6.98 -9.73
CA ARG A 177 -6.35 7.54 -10.20
C ARG A 177 -7.49 7.26 -9.22
N ALA A 178 -7.63 6.02 -8.74
CA ALA A 178 -8.65 5.65 -7.76
C ALA A 178 -8.55 6.52 -6.50
N ARG A 179 -7.31 6.73 -6.00
CA ARG A 179 -7.05 7.55 -4.82
C ARG A 179 -7.39 9.03 -5.04
N ARG A 180 -6.99 9.61 -6.18
CA ARG A 180 -7.36 11.00 -6.52
C ARG A 180 -8.87 11.17 -6.68
N GLN A 181 -9.53 10.23 -7.35
CA GLN A 181 -10.98 10.25 -7.54
C GLN A 181 -11.71 10.25 -6.20
N ALA A 182 -11.28 9.40 -5.27
CA ALA A 182 -11.85 9.37 -3.93
C ALA A 182 -11.70 10.70 -3.19
N ALA A 183 -10.53 11.34 -3.29
CA ALA A 183 -10.33 12.66 -2.69
C ALA A 183 -11.24 13.72 -3.33
N TYR A 184 -11.43 13.67 -4.65
CA TYR A 184 -12.32 14.57 -5.36
C TYR A 184 -13.80 14.35 -5.01
N GLU A 185 -14.26 13.11 -4.90
CA GLU A 185 -15.63 12.78 -4.49
C GLU A 185 -15.95 13.32 -3.11
N VAL A 186 -15.04 13.13 -2.15
CA VAL A 186 -15.21 13.68 -0.81
C VAL A 186 -15.18 15.20 -0.81
N ALA A 187 -14.32 15.82 -1.63
CA ALA A 187 -14.31 17.27 -1.79
C ALA A 187 -15.65 17.78 -2.35
N ARG A 188 -16.21 17.11 -3.35
CA ARG A 188 -17.53 17.44 -3.93
C ARG A 188 -18.66 17.33 -2.92
N ASP A 189 -18.59 16.37 -2.01
CA ASP A 189 -19.64 16.18 -0.99
C ASP A 189 -19.58 17.25 0.13
N HIS A 190 -18.44 17.93 0.31
CA HIS A 190 -18.23 18.90 1.40
C HIS A 190 -17.99 20.35 0.94
N ALA A 191 -17.81 20.58 -0.36
CA ALA A 191 -17.63 21.91 -0.93
C ALA A 191 -18.92 22.37 -1.62
N ASP A 192 -19.18 23.68 -1.56
CA ASP A 192 -20.32 24.31 -2.23
C ASP A 192 -20.03 24.47 -3.76
N GLU A 193 -20.84 25.26 -4.47
CA GLU A 193 -20.68 25.57 -5.91
C GLU A 193 -19.30 26.13 -6.29
N SER A 194 -18.48 26.54 -5.31
CA SER A 194 -17.12 27.05 -5.50
C SER A 194 -16.05 25.99 -5.69
N LEU A 195 -16.38 24.70 -5.63
CA LEU A 195 -15.37 23.64 -5.82
C LEU A 195 -14.75 23.70 -7.22
N ALA A 196 -13.42 23.64 -7.25
CA ALA A 196 -12.68 23.52 -8.50
C ALA A 196 -13.16 22.31 -9.34
N ALA A 197 -13.23 22.47 -10.67
CA ALA A 197 -13.48 21.36 -11.58
C ALA A 197 -12.45 20.23 -11.37
N GLU A 198 -12.82 19.00 -11.71
CA GLU A 198 -12.00 17.79 -11.48
C GLU A 198 -10.55 17.94 -11.98
N ASP A 199 -10.36 18.45 -13.20
CA ASP A 199 -9.03 18.69 -13.76
C ASP A 199 -8.20 19.70 -12.94
N ALA A 200 -8.86 20.71 -12.37
CA ALA A 200 -8.22 21.70 -11.51
C ALA A 200 -7.89 21.10 -10.14
N PHE A 201 -8.79 20.31 -9.55
CA PHE A 201 -8.53 19.55 -8.34
C PHE A 201 -7.35 18.58 -8.53
N ALA A 202 -7.30 17.87 -9.65
CA ALA A 202 -6.20 16.96 -9.98
C ALA A 202 -4.84 17.68 -10.00
N ARG A 203 -4.77 18.90 -10.55
CA ARG A 203 -3.54 19.71 -10.53
C ARG A 203 -3.14 20.11 -9.11
N ILE A 204 -4.10 20.54 -8.29
CA ILE A 204 -3.87 20.88 -6.88
C ILE A 204 -3.34 19.65 -6.13
N TYR A 205 -4.03 18.51 -6.26
CA TYR A 205 -3.65 17.26 -5.62
C TYR A 205 -2.22 16.84 -5.98
N ASN A 206 -1.86 16.92 -7.26
CA ASN A 206 -0.51 16.56 -7.72
C ASN A 206 0.58 17.46 -7.13
N VAL A 207 0.31 18.76 -6.95
CA VAL A 207 1.22 19.69 -6.29
C VAL A 207 1.39 19.33 -4.81
N VAL A 208 0.27 19.13 -4.10
CA VAL A 208 0.27 18.81 -2.66
C VAL A 208 0.84 17.42 -2.36
N ASN A 209 0.70 16.47 -3.28
CA ASN A 209 1.29 15.12 -3.18
C ASN A 209 2.79 15.11 -3.50
N GLY A 210 3.35 16.21 -4.00
CA GLY A 210 4.77 16.31 -4.34
C GLY A 210 5.67 16.33 -3.11
N SER A 211 6.92 15.90 -3.28
CA SER A 211 7.92 15.85 -2.19
C SER A 211 8.19 17.20 -1.52
N ALA A 212 7.98 18.31 -2.24
CA ALA A 212 8.06 19.66 -1.70
C ALA A 212 7.06 19.92 -0.56
N PHE A 213 5.95 19.18 -0.53
CA PHE A 213 4.92 19.27 0.50
C PHE A 213 5.11 18.28 1.65
N HIS A 214 6.09 17.38 1.60
CA HIS A 214 6.35 16.43 2.69
C HIS A 214 6.57 17.08 4.08
N PRO A 215 7.17 18.29 4.22
CA PRO A 215 7.23 18.96 5.52
C PRO A 215 5.84 19.21 6.14
N LEU A 216 4.82 19.43 5.31
CA LEU A 216 3.42 19.56 5.74
C LEU A 216 2.74 18.19 5.84
N THR A 217 2.78 17.39 4.78
CA THR A 217 1.93 16.20 4.63
C THR A 217 2.52 14.94 5.26
N GLY A 218 3.83 14.90 5.50
CA GLY A 218 4.53 13.74 6.07
C GLY A 218 4.38 12.47 5.23
N ASP A 219 4.27 12.60 3.91
CA ASP A 219 3.96 11.50 2.98
C ASP A 219 2.68 10.73 3.38
N ASN A 220 1.69 11.45 3.92
CA ASN A 220 0.41 10.90 4.34
C ASN A 220 -0.70 11.32 3.37
N GLN A 221 -1.31 10.34 2.70
CA GLN A 221 -2.39 10.60 1.74
C GLN A 221 -3.65 11.22 2.38
N ASP A 222 -3.93 10.99 3.68
CA ASP A 222 -5.01 11.73 4.38
C ASP A 222 -4.71 13.23 4.42
N ALA A 223 -3.46 13.58 4.72
CA ALA A 223 -3.03 14.97 4.77
C ALA A 223 -3.07 15.60 3.37
N VAL A 224 -2.62 14.87 2.35
CA VAL A 224 -2.69 15.31 0.94
C VAL A 224 -4.14 15.57 0.52
N ALA A 225 -5.04 14.61 0.73
CA ALA A 225 -6.44 14.75 0.36
C ALA A 225 -7.11 15.91 1.11
N TYR A 226 -6.86 16.04 2.42
CA TYR A 226 -7.43 17.09 3.25
C TYR A 226 -6.97 18.48 2.82
N VAL A 227 -5.67 18.68 2.64
CA VAL A 227 -5.10 19.96 2.19
C VAL A 227 -5.59 20.30 0.79
N SER A 228 -5.63 19.32 -0.12
CA SER A 228 -6.12 19.54 -1.48
C SER A 228 -7.58 19.98 -1.51
N LEU A 229 -8.42 19.42 -0.64
CA LEU A 229 -9.83 19.82 -0.50
C LEU A 229 -9.95 21.28 -0.04
N LEU A 230 -9.18 21.69 0.97
CA LEU A 230 -9.22 23.07 1.47
C LEU A 230 -8.79 24.09 0.39
N VAL A 231 -7.76 23.74 -0.38
CA VAL A 231 -7.28 24.57 -1.49
C VAL A 231 -8.32 24.60 -2.63
N ALA A 232 -8.84 23.45 -3.04
CA ALA A 232 -9.82 23.37 -4.12
C ALA A 232 -11.18 24.00 -3.77
N GLY A 233 -11.53 24.05 -2.48
CA GLY A 233 -12.69 24.76 -1.96
C GLY A 233 -12.46 26.27 -1.79
N GLY A 234 -11.28 26.79 -2.10
CA GLY A 234 -10.95 28.22 -2.03
C GLY A 234 -10.70 28.76 -0.63
N MET A 235 -10.53 27.89 0.38
CA MET A 235 -10.29 28.31 1.77
C MET A 235 -8.83 28.68 2.03
N ILE A 236 -7.93 28.13 1.22
CA ILE A 236 -6.49 28.35 1.29
C ILE A 236 -5.98 28.58 -0.13
N ASP A 237 -5.21 29.64 -0.33
CA ASP A 237 -4.54 29.89 -1.59
C ASP A 237 -3.35 28.93 -1.77
N LEU A 238 -3.23 28.33 -2.96
CA LEU A 238 -2.18 27.34 -3.23
C LEU A 238 -0.79 27.98 -3.26
N GLU A 239 -0.65 29.19 -3.80
CA GLU A 239 0.63 29.88 -3.91
C GLU A 239 1.13 30.30 -2.54
N GLU A 240 0.25 30.88 -1.71
CA GLU A 240 0.56 31.23 -0.32
C GLU A 240 0.94 29.99 0.50
N LEU A 241 0.18 28.91 0.39
CA LEU A 241 0.49 27.66 1.08
C LEU A 241 1.84 27.09 0.65
N THR A 242 2.11 27.09 -0.66
CA THR A 242 3.39 26.61 -1.21
C THR A 242 4.56 27.43 -0.66
N ALA A 243 4.42 28.76 -0.61
CA ALA A 243 5.42 29.65 -0.03
C ALA A 243 5.63 29.38 1.47
N SER A 244 4.55 29.17 2.23
CA SER A 244 4.64 28.87 3.66
C SER A 244 5.32 27.54 3.96
N VAL A 245 5.04 26.50 3.17
CA VAL A 245 5.74 25.21 3.29
C VAL A 245 7.23 25.37 2.94
N ALA A 246 7.55 26.04 1.84
CA ALA A 246 8.93 26.26 1.40
C ALA A 246 9.77 27.08 2.41
N ASN A 247 9.13 28.03 3.10
CA ASN A 247 9.77 28.86 4.12
C ASN A 247 9.79 28.21 5.52
N GLY A 248 9.30 26.97 5.67
CA GLY A 248 9.27 26.26 6.95
C GLY A 248 8.34 26.90 7.99
N GLN A 249 7.30 27.61 7.54
CA GLN A 249 6.36 28.31 8.43
C GLN A 249 5.29 27.37 9.02
N ILE A 250 5.18 26.15 8.50
CA ILE A 250 4.20 25.16 8.95
C ILE A 250 4.93 23.95 9.50
N ASP A 251 4.73 23.69 10.80
CA ASP A 251 5.34 22.58 11.53
C ASP A 251 4.51 21.28 11.39
N GLY A 252 4.31 20.87 10.14
CA GLY A 252 3.59 19.65 9.78
C GLY A 252 2.07 19.71 9.92
N PHE A 253 1.45 18.58 9.54
CA PHE A 253 -0.01 18.46 9.40
C PHE A 253 -0.78 18.74 10.69
N ARG A 254 -0.25 18.30 11.85
CA ARG A 254 -0.91 18.53 13.14
C ARG A 254 -0.97 20.02 13.47
N ALA A 255 0.12 20.77 13.25
CA ALA A 255 0.13 22.21 13.49
C ALA A 255 -0.84 22.93 12.55
N PHE A 256 -0.85 22.54 11.28
CA PHE A 256 -1.79 23.05 10.28
C PHE A 256 -3.26 22.85 10.67
N VAL A 257 -3.65 21.63 11.06
CA VAL A 257 -5.02 21.32 11.48
C VAL A 257 -5.42 22.06 12.77
N ASN A 258 -4.48 22.24 13.71
CA ASN A 258 -4.72 23.02 14.93
C ASN A 258 -4.95 24.51 14.62
N ASP A 259 -4.16 25.09 13.72
CA ASP A 259 -4.31 26.49 13.31
C ASP A 259 -5.66 26.74 12.62
N LEU A 260 -6.06 25.83 11.72
CA LEU A 260 -7.36 25.90 11.05
C LEU A 260 -8.53 25.82 12.04
N GLU A 261 -8.41 25.00 13.10
CA GLU A 261 -9.43 24.91 14.15
C GLU A 261 -9.67 26.25 14.85
N THR A 262 -8.62 27.07 15.05
CA THR A 262 -8.76 28.40 15.68
C THR A 262 -9.59 29.37 14.84
N ARG A 263 -9.67 29.12 13.53
CA ARG A 263 -10.39 29.93 12.55
C ARG A 263 -11.62 29.21 12.00
N ARG A 264 -12.09 28.14 12.66
CA ARG A 264 -13.23 27.30 12.20
C ARG A 264 -14.50 28.09 11.89
N SER A 265 -14.75 29.21 12.57
CA SER A 265 -15.90 30.08 12.30
C SER A 265 -15.85 30.80 10.94
N GLN A 266 -14.72 30.72 10.23
CA GLN A 266 -14.55 31.26 8.87
C GLN A 266 -14.87 30.21 7.80
N LEU A 267 -15.08 28.95 8.19
CA LEU A 267 -15.43 27.86 7.29
C LEU A 267 -16.95 27.82 7.05
N THR A 268 -17.35 27.24 5.92
CA THR A 268 -18.74 26.86 5.69
C THR A 268 -19.16 25.77 6.68
N ASP A 269 -20.46 25.58 6.89
CA ASP A 269 -20.96 24.59 7.85
C ASP A 269 -20.46 23.16 7.53
N ALA A 270 -20.44 22.79 6.25
CA ALA A 270 -19.95 21.49 5.79
C ALA A 270 -18.45 21.31 6.09
N LEU A 271 -17.62 22.31 5.78
CA LEU A 271 -16.19 22.26 6.05
C LEU A 271 -15.87 22.35 7.55
N ALA A 272 -16.67 23.08 8.32
CA ALA A 272 -16.53 23.14 9.78
C ALA A 272 -16.81 21.77 10.43
N GLN A 273 -17.78 21.00 9.92
CA GLN A 273 -18.04 19.64 10.37
C GLN A 273 -16.92 18.67 9.97
N LEU A 274 -16.42 18.79 8.75
CA LEU A 274 -15.28 18.00 8.28
C LEU A 274 -14.02 18.29 9.10
N GLN A 275 -13.66 19.57 9.26
CA GLN A 275 -12.54 20.03 10.09
C GLN A 275 -12.66 19.50 11.52
N GLN A 276 -13.85 19.58 12.13
CA GLN A 276 -14.07 19.05 13.47
C GLN A 276 -13.79 17.54 13.55
N SER A 277 -14.19 16.78 12.53
CA SER A 277 -13.99 15.33 12.46
C SER A 277 -12.50 14.98 12.32
N VAL A 278 -11.79 15.64 11.40
CA VAL A 278 -10.34 15.47 11.21
C VAL A 278 -9.56 15.92 12.44
N TYR A 279 -9.93 17.06 13.04
CA TYR A 279 -9.30 17.59 14.25
C TYR A 279 -9.34 16.60 15.41
N VAL A 280 -10.49 15.98 15.68
CA VAL A 280 -10.64 14.98 16.75
C VAL A 280 -9.70 13.78 16.50
N GLN A 281 -9.65 13.28 15.27
CA GLN A 281 -8.79 12.14 14.92
C GLN A 281 -7.30 12.49 15.02
N VAL A 282 -6.90 13.67 14.53
CA VAL A 282 -5.53 14.17 14.68
C VAL A 282 -5.18 14.31 16.16
N LYS A 283 -6.06 14.89 16.99
CA LYS A 283 -5.83 15.02 18.44
C LYS A 283 -5.65 13.67 19.13
N ALA A 284 -6.40 12.65 18.71
CA ALA A 284 -6.26 11.27 19.17
C ALA A 284 -4.99 10.56 18.68
N GLY A 285 -4.23 11.16 17.76
CA GLY A 285 -3.02 10.56 17.20
C GLY A 285 -3.29 9.52 16.12
N ASN A 286 -4.50 9.51 15.54
CA ASN A 286 -4.85 8.59 14.47
C ASN A 286 -3.97 8.86 13.22
N PRO A 287 -3.24 7.86 12.69
CA PRO A 287 -2.42 8.02 11.50
C PRO A 287 -3.22 8.21 10.20
N THR A 288 -4.53 7.93 10.20
CA THR A 288 -5.46 8.06 9.06
C THR A 288 -6.69 8.91 9.45
N PRO A 289 -6.49 10.21 9.73
CA PRO A 289 -7.54 11.03 10.34
C PRO A 289 -8.71 11.38 9.42
N PHE A 290 -8.63 11.10 8.12
CA PHE A 290 -9.62 11.48 7.12
C PHE A 290 -10.46 10.27 6.67
N SER A 291 -11.29 9.77 7.58
CA SER A 291 -12.06 8.52 7.39
C SER A 291 -12.96 8.50 6.15
N SER A 292 -13.67 9.59 5.83
CA SER A 292 -14.54 9.64 4.64
C SER A 292 -13.74 9.49 3.34
N PHE A 293 -12.53 10.04 3.28
CA PHE A 293 -11.60 9.81 2.17
C PHE A 293 -11.20 8.34 2.07
N ARG A 294 -10.89 7.67 3.18
CA ARG A 294 -10.52 6.23 3.15
C ARG A 294 -11.67 5.33 2.70
N GLN A 295 -12.90 5.64 3.10
CA GLN A 295 -14.09 4.94 2.62
C GLN A 295 -14.33 5.16 1.12
N ALA A 296 -14.16 6.39 0.63
CA ALA A 296 -14.23 6.68 -0.80
C ALA A 296 -13.10 5.98 -1.56
N GLU A 297 -11.88 5.95 -1.01
CA GLU A 297 -10.73 5.26 -1.62
C GLU A 297 -11.00 3.76 -1.77
N TYR A 298 -11.58 3.12 -0.76
CA TYR A 298 -12.04 1.72 -0.85
C TYR A 298 -13.04 1.53 -2.02
N ARG A 299 -14.07 2.37 -2.11
CA ARG A 299 -15.09 2.28 -3.17
C ARG A 299 -14.52 2.52 -4.57
N CYS A 300 -13.70 3.56 -4.75
CA CYS A 300 -13.05 3.82 -6.03
C CYS A 300 -12.08 2.70 -6.42
N THR A 301 -11.32 2.15 -5.46
CA THR A 301 -10.38 1.06 -5.72
C THR A 301 -11.13 -0.20 -6.16
N THR A 302 -12.12 -0.64 -5.39
CA THR A 302 -12.91 -1.84 -5.71
C THR A 302 -13.78 -1.67 -6.95
N GLY A 303 -14.30 -0.47 -7.20
CA GLY A 303 -15.04 -0.14 -8.42
C GLY A 303 -14.21 -0.20 -9.70
N LEU A 304 -12.87 -0.12 -9.59
CA LEU A 304 -11.94 -0.28 -10.70
C LEU A 304 -11.36 -1.70 -10.80
N MET A 305 -11.83 -2.66 -10.00
CA MET A 305 -11.40 -4.07 -10.08
C MET A 305 -12.45 -4.91 -10.83
N GLY A 306 -12.01 -5.68 -11.83
CA GLY A 306 -12.88 -6.62 -12.57
C GLY A 306 -14.10 -5.99 -13.25
N HIS A 307 -14.04 -4.69 -13.58
CA HIS A 307 -15.18 -3.96 -14.12
C HIS A 307 -15.26 -4.01 -15.66
N LEU A 308 -14.16 -4.37 -16.33
CA LEU A 308 -14.14 -4.52 -17.78
C LEU A 308 -14.62 -5.91 -18.21
N SER A 309 -15.00 -6.04 -19.48
CA SER A 309 -15.29 -7.35 -20.08
C SER A 309 -14.00 -8.17 -20.28
N ASN A 310 -14.09 -9.50 -20.19
CA ASN A 310 -13.00 -10.42 -20.54
C ASN A 310 -12.50 -10.26 -22.00
N ASP A 311 -13.30 -9.64 -22.87
CA ASP A 311 -12.96 -9.36 -24.27
C ASP A 311 -12.25 -8.00 -24.46
N ALA A 312 -12.08 -7.20 -23.39
CA ALA A 312 -11.36 -5.94 -23.46
C ALA A 312 -9.91 -6.17 -23.88
N SER A 313 -9.34 -5.19 -24.60
CA SER A 313 -7.93 -5.28 -24.99
C SER A 313 -7.03 -5.21 -23.75
N ARG A 314 -5.86 -5.82 -23.85
CA ARG A 314 -4.85 -5.77 -22.78
C ARG A 314 -4.47 -4.33 -22.42
N GLU A 315 -4.33 -3.45 -23.41
CA GLU A 315 -4.00 -2.04 -23.22
C GLU A 315 -5.10 -1.34 -22.41
N THR A 316 -6.36 -1.53 -22.81
CA THR A 316 -7.53 -1.04 -22.08
C THR A 316 -7.54 -1.54 -20.63
N MET A 317 -7.30 -2.84 -20.41
CA MET A 317 -7.24 -3.39 -19.05
C MET A 317 -6.13 -2.73 -18.21
N LEU A 318 -4.94 -2.54 -18.78
CA LEU A 318 -3.81 -1.91 -18.09
C LEU A 318 -4.02 -0.40 -17.83
N ASP A 319 -4.85 0.29 -18.62
CA ASP A 319 -5.13 1.73 -18.48
C ASP A 319 -6.37 2.04 -17.63
N GLU A 320 -7.34 1.13 -17.58
CA GLU A 320 -8.65 1.38 -17.00
C GLU A 320 -8.91 0.58 -15.72
N GLU A 321 -8.42 -0.66 -15.62
CA GLU A 321 -8.69 -1.56 -14.50
C GLU A 321 -7.47 -1.75 -13.58
N ILE A 322 -7.71 -1.93 -12.29
CA ILE A 322 -6.68 -2.38 -11.34
C ILE A 322 -6.56 -3.90 -11.47
N VAL A 323 -5.47 -4.37 -12.07
CA VAL A 323 -5.27 -5.80 -12.38
C VAL A 323 -4.23 -6.45 -11.47
N ILE A 324 -4.28 -7.78 -11.39
CA ILE A 324 -3.23 -8.59 -10.76
C ILE A 324 -2.08 -8.77 -11.75
N THR A 325 -0.85 -8.53 -11.28
CA THR A 325 0.39 -8.75 -12.04
C THR A 325 0.64 -10.25 -12.24
N GLU A 326 0.48 -10.74 -13.48
CA GLU A 326 0.56 -12.17 -13.78
C GLU A 326 1.92 -12.78 -13.42
N GLU A 327 3.02 -12.06 -13.64
CA GLU A 327 4.37 -12.59 -13.40
C GLU A 327 4.59 -12.88 -11.92
N VAL A 328 4.18 -11.96 -11.04
CA VAL A 328 4.23 -12.13 -9.58
C VAL A 328 3.28 -13.26 -9.16
N TRP A 329 2.06 -13.29 -9.70
CA TRP A 329 1.07 -14.33 -9.42
C TRP A 329 1.58 -15.74 -9.76
N MET A 330 2.21 -15.90 -10.93
CA MET A 330 2.77 -17.18 -11.39
C MET A 330 3.97 -17.60 -10.53
N ALA A 331 4.83 -16.66 -10.14
CA ALA A 331 5.95 -16.93 -9.23
C ALA A 331 5.46 -17.40 -7.86
N ILE A 332 4.45 -16.74 -7.28
CA ILE A 332 3.83 -17.15 -6.02
C ILE A 332 3.30 -18.58 -6.10
N LYS A 333 2.53 -18.91 -7.14
CA LYS A 333 1.99 -20.27 -7.31
C LYS A 333 3.10 -21.32 -7.40
N ARG A 334 4.20 -20.99 -8.07
CA ARG A 334 5.37 -21.87 -8.15
C ARG A 334 6.02 -22.07 -6.78
N TRP A 335 6.28 -21.01 -6.02
CA TRP A 335 6.90 -21.11 -4.69
C TRP A 335 5.99 -21.84 -3.70
N LYS A 336 4.68 -21.63 -3.77
CA LYS A 336 3.69 -22.39 -2.98
C LYS A 336 3.75 -23.89 -3.30
N ALA A 337 3.88 -24.26 -4.57
CA ALA A 337 4.05 -25.65 -4.98
C ALA A 337 5.40 -26.26 -4.55
N GLN A 338 6.39 -25.43 -4.21
CA GLN A 338 7.68 -25.84 -3.63
C GLN A 338 7.63 -25.91 -2.09
N GLY A 339 6.46 -25.74 -1.47
CA GLY A 339 6.30 -25.83 -0.01
C GLY A 339 6.62 -24.54 0.74
N CYS A 340 6.90 -23.43 0.03
CA CYS A 340 7.11 -22.14 0.67
C CYS A 340 5.80 -21.60 1.26
N VAL A 341 5.90 -20.85 2.36
CA VAL A 341 4.76 -20.12 2.92
C VAL A 341 4.71 -18.73 2.29
N ILE A 342 3.55 -18.35 1.75
CA ILE A 342 3.34 -17.07 1.08
C ILE A 342 2.59 -16.13 2.02
N PHE A 343 3.08 -14.90 2.15
CA PHE A 343 2.50 -13.88 3.01
C PHE A 343 2.42 -12.52 2.30
N GLY A 344 1.26 -11.87 2.37
CA GLY A 344 1.02 -10.55 1.75
C GLY A 344 1.18 -9.39 2.73
N LEU A 345 1.88 -8.33 2.32
CA LEU A 345 1.98 -7.07 3.08
C LEU A 345 1.44 -5.91 2.27
N SER A 346 0.77 -4.96 2.93
CA SER A 346 0.32 -3.71 2.33
C SER A 346 0.48 -2.56 3.33
N ASP A 347 0.92 -1.39 2.85
CA ASP A 347 0.89 -0.14 3.63
C ASP A 347 -0.44 0.62 3.46
N LYS A 348 -1.41 0.04 2.75
CA LYS A 348 -2.75 0.60 2.66
C LYS A 348 -3.46 0.43 4.01
N PRO A 349 -4.09 1.49 4.55
CA PRO A 349 -4.88 1.40 5.77
C PRO A 349 -6.07 0.46 5.64
N ASP A 350 -6.43 -0.23 6.72
CA ASP A 350 -7.58 -1.12 6.78
C ASP A 350 -8.88 -0.40 6.39
N GLU A 351 -9.03 0.87 6.77
CA GLU A 351 -10.20 1.69 6.42
C GLU A 351 -10.37 1.92 4.91
N ALA A 352 -9.31 1.72 4.13
CA ALA A 352 -9.34 1.77 2.67
C ALA A 352 -9.30 0.38 2.02
N CYS A 353 -9.29 -0.70 2.82
CA CYS A 353 -9.23 -2.08 2.35
C CYS A 353 -10.51 -2.88 2.64
N PHE A 354 -11.23 -2.50 3.69
CA PHE A 354 -12.48 -3.12 4.10
C PHE A 354 -13.66 -2.19 3.83
N PRO A 355 -14.84 -2.74 3.48
CA PRO A 355 -16.06 -1.95 3.41
C PRO A 355 -16.39 -1.33 4.78
N PRO A 356 -16.77 -0.05 4.84
CA PRO A 356 -17.15 0.62 6.10
C PRO A 356 -18.33 -0.04 6.81
N ASP A 357 -19.25 -0.66 6.06
CA ASP A 357 -20.33 -1.50 6.62
C ASP A 357 -20.66 -2.68 5.68
N THR A 358 -20.16 -3.87 6.03
CA THR A 358 -20.42 -5.12 5.29
C THR A 358 -21.90 -5.48 5.21
N ARG A 359 -22.75 -5.01 6.14
CA ARG A 359 -24.18 -5.36 6.18
C ARG A 359 -25.02 -4.48 5.26
N VAL A 360 -24.53 -3.29 4.92
CA VAL A 360 -25.27 -2.27 4.16
C VAL A 360 -24.75 -2.15 2.73
N GLU A 361 -23.44 -2.21 2.52
CA GLU A 361 -22.86 -1.97 1.19
C GLU A 361 -22.73 -3.24 0.34
N GLY A 362 -22.86 -4.45 0.92
CA GLY A 362 -22.68 -5.72 0.20
C GLY A 362 -21.29 -5.90 -0.44
N GLY A 363 -20.34 -5.01 -0.09
CA GLY A 363 -18.98 -4.98 -0.63
C GLY A 363 -18.08 -6.05 -0.02
N LEU A 364 -17.05 -6.42 -0.78
CA LEU A 364 -16.01 -7.36 -0.35
C LEU A 364 -14.72 -6.61 -0.02
N PRO A 365 -13.99 -6.99 1.03
CA PRO A 365 -12.62 -6.53 1.24
C PRO A 365 -11.77 -6.66 -0.03
N ILE A 366 -10.80 -5.78 -0.24
CA ILE A 366 -9.99 -5.75 -1.47
C ILE A 366 -9.36 -7.10 -1.79
N HIS A 367 -8.90 -7.86 -0.78
CA HIS A 367 -8.29 -9.17 -1.02
C HIS A 367 -9.26 -10.24 -1.54
N LEU A 368 -10.57 -10.03 -1.39
CA LEU A 368 -11.64 -10.88 -1.93
C LEU A 368 -12.26 -10.31 -3.22
N ALA A 369 -11.92 -9.08 -3.61
CA ALA A 369 -12.38 -8.49 -4.85
C ALA A 369 -11.72 -9.18 -6.05
N ARG A 370 -12.53 -9.64 -7.01
CA ARG A 370 -12.06 -10.32 -8.21
C ARG A 370 -11.62 -9.30 -9.25
N THR A 371 -10.46 -9.54 -9.87
CA THR A 371 -9.96 -8.71 -10.97
C THR A 371 -9.19 -9.54 -11.99
N HIS A 372 -8.93 -9.00 -13.18
CA HIS A 372 -8.18 -9.70 -14.23
C HIS A 372 -6.71 -9.89 -13.83
N ILE A 373 -6.11 -10.99 -14.29
CA ILE A 373 -4.69 -11.31 -14.14
C ILE A 373 -4.03 -11.04 -15.49
N ILE A 374 -3.14 -10.05 -15.54
CA ILE A 374 -2.56 -9.54 -16.78
C ILE A 374 -1.03 -9.50 -16.68
N GLY A 375 -0.36 -10.12 -17.66
CA GLY A 375 1.09 -10.11 -17.79
C GLY A 375 1.59 -9.47 -19.08
N GLY A 376 2.90 -9.58 -19.31
CA GLY A 376 3.59 -9.07 -20.49
C GLY A 376 3.98 -7.59 -20.36
N ARG A 377 4.85 -7.12 -21.24
CA ARG A 377 5.29 -5.71 -21.30
C ARG A 377 4.27 -4.80 -21.96
N ARG A 378 4.17 -3.54 -21.53
CA ARG A 378 3.48 -2.52 -22.33
C ARG A 378 4.12 -2.36 -23.70
#